data_AF-A0A3E1B852-F1
#
_entry.id   AF-A0A3E1B852-F1
#
_cell.length_a   1.000
_cell.length_b   1.000
_cell.length_c   1.000
_cell.angle_alpha   90.00
_cell.angle_beta   90.00
_cell.angle_gamma   90.00
#
_symmetry.space_group_name_H-M   'P 1'
#
loop_
_entity.id
_entity.type
_entity.pdbx_description
1 polymer ?
#
loop_
_entity_poly.entity_id
_entity_poly.type
_entity_poly.pdbx_seq_one_letter_code
_entity_poly.pdbx_strand_id
1 'polypeptide(L)'
;MPSNLVPRLNKLELIAGPKKEYPKVVRLVVNEGEEQDAYRQAAEMGLDTSPESKDILVIRLIAASSQRQASTDPAMAAIGGEHVSDLAPSR
;
A
#
# COMPACT_ATOMS: atom_id res chain seq x y z
N MET A 1 38.64 -25.21 -19.86
CA MET A 1 37.66 -25.71 -20.85
C MET A 1 36.28 -25.12 -20.53
N PRO A 2 35.72 -24.22 -21.37
CA PRO A 2 34.45 -23.52 -21.12
C PRO A 2 33.21 -24.23 -21.72
N SER A 3 33.33 -25.50 -22.14
CA SER A 3 32.32 -26.23 -22.93
C SER A 3 31.04 -26.63 -22.18
N ASN A 4 30.94 -26.35 -20.87
CA ASN A 4 29.78 -26.72 -20.04
C ASN A 4 28.94 -25.53 -19.53
N LEU A 5 29.28 -24.30 -19.92
CA LEU A 5 28.53 -23.11 -19.49
C LEU A 5 27.18 -22.99 -20.20
N VAL A 6 27.15 -23.15 -21.53
CA VAL A 6 25.93 -23.00 -22.34
C VAL A 6 24.83 -24.01 -21.96
N PRO A 7 25.13 -25.32 -21.78
CA PRO A 7 24.10 -26.28 -21.36
C PRO A 7 23.62 -26.06 -19.91
N ARG A 8 24.48 -25.50 -19.04
CA ARG A 8 24.12 -25.18 -17.65
C ARG A 8 23.25 -23.92 -17.56
N LEU A 9 23.54 -22.90 -18.38
CA LEU A 9 22.72 -21.69 -18.50
C LEU A 9 21.32 -22.02 -19.02
N ASN A 10 21.19 -22.81 -20.09
CA ASN A 10 19.88 -23.24 -20.60
C ASN A 10 19.07 -23.99 -19.54
N LYS A 11 19.71 -24.88 -18.75
CA LYS A 11 19.03 -25.57 -17.65
C LYS A 11 18.59 -24.60 -16.54
N LEU A 12 19.41 -23.61 -16.21
CA LEU A 12 19.06 -22.59 -15.22
C LEU A 12 17.88 -21.71 -15.68
N GLU A 13 17.81 -21.35 -16.96
CA GLU A 13 16.66 -20.63 -17.53
C GLU A 13 15.37 -21.46 -17.51
N LEU A 14 15.47 -22.77 -17.77
CA LEU A 14 14.36 -23.72 -17.67
C LEU A 14 13.88 -23.93 -16.22
N ILE A 15 14.80 -23.92 -15.25
CA ILE A 15 14.50 -24.12 -13.82
C ILE A 15 13.99 -22.84 -13.16
N ALA A 16 14.39 -21.67 -13.66
CA ALA A 16 13.97 -20.37 -13.12
C ALA A 16 12.45 -20.09 -13.25
N GLY A 17 11.69 -20.99 -13.88
CA GLY A 17 10.26 -20.84 -14.13
C GLY A 17 9.98 -19.71 -15.15
N PRO A 18 8.71 -19.50 -15.55
CA PRO A 18 8.36 -18.33 -16.34
C PRO A 18 8.83 -17.10 -15.56
N LYS A 19 9.72 -16.32 -16.18
CA LYS A 19 10.24 -15.06 -15.62
C LYS A 19 9.04 -14.34 -15.03
N LYS A 20 9.02 -14.14 -13.70
CA LYS A 20 7.94 -13.39 -13.04
C LYS A 20 7.81 -12.08 -13.81
N GLU A 21 6.71 -11.92 -14.54
CA GLU A 21 6.40 -10.69 -15.25
C GLU A 21 6.08 -9.66 -14.18
N TYR A 22 7.02 -8.76 -13.96
CA TYR A 22 6.81 -7.61 -13.11
C TYR A 22 6.24 -6.47 -13.95
N PRO A 23 5.37 -5.63 -13.35
CA PRO A 23 4.91 -4.44 -14.02
C PRO A 23 6.08 -3.55 -14.39
N LYS A 24 6.02 -3.01 -15.61
CA LYS A 24 7.01 -2.06 -16.12
C LYS A 24 6.93 -0.74 -15.38
N VAL A 25 5.71 -0.35 -14.95
CA VAL A 25 5.45 0.86 -14.16
C VAL A 25 4.67 0.51 -12.89
N VAL A 26 5.13 1.02 -11.76
CA VAL A 26 4.40 0.98 -10.49
C VAL A 26 4.19 2.40 -10.00
N ARG A 27 2.95 2.78 -9.69
CA ARG A 27 2.60 4.12 -9.19
C ARG A 27 1.83 4.02 -7.89
N LEU A 28 2.28 4.76 -6.88
CA LEU A 28 1.51 5.00 -5.66
C LEU A 28 0.74 6.31 -5.83
N VAL A 29 -0.55 6.29 -5.54
CA VAL A 29 -1.45 7.45 -5.70
C VAL A 29 -2.27 7.67 -4.44
N VAL A 30 -2.61 8.92 -4.12
CA VAL A 30 -3.43 9.24 -2.94
C VAL A 30 -4.88 9.59 -3.30
N ASN A 31 -5.15 9.89 -4.57
CA ASN A 31 -6.44 10.33 -5.06
C ASN A 31 -6.68 9.91 -6.53
N GLU A 32 -7.91 10.06 -6.99
CA GLU A 32 -8.34 9.56 -8.31
C GLU A 32 -7.72 10.34 -9.48
N GLY A 33 -7.45 11.63 -9.31
CA GLY A 33 -6.78 12.43 -10.34
C GLY A 33 -5.38 11.88 -10.65
N GLU A 34 -4.60 11.56 -9.61
CA GLU A 34 -3.28 10.96 -9.77
C GLU A 34 -3.33 9.56 -10.41
N GLU A 35 -4.39 8.80 -10.16
CA GLU A 35 -4.62 7.50 -10.80
C GLU A 35 -4.82 7.67 -12.31
N GLN A 36 -5.69 8.58 -12.73
CA GLN A 36 -5.94 8.85 -14.14
C GLN A 36 -4.69 9.39 -14.85
N ASP A 37 -3.92 10.26 -14.19
CA ASP A 37 -2.67 10.77 -14.72
C ASP A 37 -1.61 9.66 -14.87
N ALA A 38 -1.55 8.71 -13.95
CA ALA A 38 -0.65 7.57 -14.03
C ALA A 38 -0.96 6.69 -15.26
N TYR A 39 -2.24 6.41 -15.51
CA TYR A 39 -2.66 5.67 -16.70
C TYR A 39 -2.39 6.45 -17.99
N ARG A 40 -2.61 7.77 -17.99
CA ARG A 40 -2.29 8.61 -19.16
C ARG A 40 -0.81 8.57 -19.51
N GLN A 41 0.07 8.73 -18.52
CA GLN A 41 1.51 8.67 -18.73
C GLN A 41 1.96 7.29 -19.21
N ALA A 42 1.37 6.21 -18.69
CA ALA A 42 1.66 4.86 -19.17
C ALA A 42 1.25 4.66 -20.63
N ALA A 43 0.09 5.17 -21.03
CA ALA A 43 -0.36 5.15 -22.42
C ALA A 43 0.57 5.98 -23.33
N GLU A 44 1.05 7.14 -22.88
CA GLU A 44 2.03 7.96 -23.61
C GLU A 44 3.37 7.23 -23.81
N MET A 45 3.74 6.34 -22.88
CA MET A 45 4.91 5.46 -23.00
C MET A 45 4.66 4.21 -23.86
N GLY A 46 3.45 4.04 -24.42
CA GLY A 46 3.07 2.89 -25.22
C GLY A 46 2.88 1.59 -24.41
N LEU A 47 2.57 1.71 -23.11
CA LEU A 47 2.27 0.56 -22.25
C LEU A 47 0.78 0.19 -22.37
N ASP A 48 0.48 -1.10 -22.23
CA ASP A 48 -0.90 -1.56 -22.19
C ASP A 48 -1.53 -1.21 -20.84
N THR A 49 -2.54 -0.34 -20.87
CA THR A 49 -3.29 0.13 -19.70
C THR A 49 -4.61 -0.63 -19.49
N SER A 50 -4.86 -1.70 -20.25
CA SER A 50 -6.06 -2.53 -20.09
C SER A 50 -6.12 -3.15 -18.69
N PRO A 51 -7.32 -3.41 -18.13
CA PRO A 51 -7.47 -3.94 -16.77
C PRO A 51 -6.78 -5.30 -16.53
N GLU A 52 -6.59 -6.06 -17.61
CA GLU A 52 -5.96 -7.39 -17.62
C GLU A 52 -4.44 -7.32 -17.79
N SER A 53 -3.93 -6.14 -18.15
CA SER A 53 -2.51 -5.91 -18.42
C SER A 53 -1.71 -5.95 -17.13
N LYS A 54 -0.50 -6.50 -17.23
CA LYS A 54 0.50 -6.44 -16.15
C LYS A 54 1.48 -5.30 -16.34
N ASP A 55 1.38 -4.49 -17.39
CA ASP A 55 2.39 -3.47 -17.71
C ASP A 55 2.40 -2.31 -16.72
N ILE A 56 1.26 -1.97 -16.12
CA ILE A 56 1.12 -0.93 -15.09
C ILE A 56 0.41 -1.46 -13.84
N LEU A 57 0.93 -1.10 -12.67
CA LEU A 57 0.30 -1.32 -11.38
C LEU A 57 0.11 0.02 -10.66
N VAL A 58 -1.13 0.44 -10.45
CA VAL A 58 -1.46 1.62 -9.64
C VAL A 58 -1.99 1.18 -8.29
N ILE A 59 -1.41 1.70 -7.20
CA ILE A 59 -1.77 1.36 -5.82
C ILE A 59 -2.26 2.64 -5.14
N ARG A 60 -3.55 2.66 -4.76
CA ARG A 60 -4.13 3.77 -4.01
C ARG A 60 -3.78 3.63 -2.52
N LEU A 61 -3.09 4.64 -1.99
CA LEU A 61 -2.78 4.75 -0.58
C LEU A 61 -4.03 5.22 0.17
N ILE A 62 -4.67 4.29 0.87
CA ILE A 62 -5.71 4.63 1.83
C ILE A 62 -5.00 4.97 3.14
N ALA A 63 -5.04 6.23 3.53
CA ALA A 63 -4.62 6.59 4.89
C ALA A 63 -5.46 5.74 5.85
N ALA A 64 -4.80 4.98 6.74
CA ALA A 64 -5.49 4.43 7.88
C ALA A 64 -6.16 5.63 8.55
N SER A 65 -7.49 5.64 8.58
CA SER A 65 -8.21 6.61 9.42
C SER A 65 -7.55 6.55 10.79
N SER A 66 -7.44 7.69 11.46
CA SER A 66 -6.97 7.77 12.84
C SER A 66 -7.93 7.04 13.79
N GLN A 67 -8.04 5.72 13.65
CA GLN A 67 -8.67 4.81 14.59
C GLN A 67 -7.60 4.34 15.60
N ARG A 68 -6.79 5.28 16.06
CA ARG A 68 -6.55 5.39 17.50
C ARG A 68 -7.62 6.32 18.06
N GLN A 69 -8.88 5.92 17.95
CA GLN A 69 -9.78 6.23 19.05
C GLN A 69 -9.12 5.54 20.24
N ALA A 70 -8.56 6.34 21.15
CA ALA A 70 -8.34 5.87 22.50
C ALA A 70 -9.62 5.12 22.88
N SER A 71 -9.51 3.82 23.08
CA SER A 71 -10.56 3.04 23.69
C SER A 71 -10.70 3.60 25.10
N THR A 72 -11.51 4.65 25.25
CA THR A 72 -12.05 5.04 26.54
C THR A 72 -12.98 3.90 26.90
N ASP A 73 -12.42 2.89 27.54
CA ASP A 73 -13.17 1.80 28.14
C ASP A 73 -14.16 2.44 29.12
N PRO A 74 -15.48 2.35 28.89
CA PRO A 74 -16.47 2.89 29.81
C PRO A 74 -16.40 2.22 31.20
N ALA A 75 -15.71 1.08 31.35
CA ALA A 75 -15.48 0.46 32.65
C ALA A 75 -14.45 1.21 33.53
N MET A 76 -13.55 2.01 32.94
CA MET A 76 -12.56 2.80 33.69
C MET A 76 -13.07 4.20 34.08
N ALA A 77 -14.18 4.66 33.51
CA ALA A 77 -14.78 5.96 33.85
C ALA A 77 -15.59 5.93 35.17
N ALA A 78 -15.86 4.75 35.72
CA ALA A 78 -16.69 4.59 36.92
C ALA A 78 -15.92 4.60 38.25
N ILE A 79 -14.58 4.61 38.23
CA ILE A 79 -13.74 4.60 39.45
C ILE A 79 -13.05 5.95 39.69
N GLY A 80 -13.82 7.00 39.93
CA GLY A 80 -13.22 8.30 40.27
C GLY A 80 -14.19 9.39 40.70
N GLY A 81 -15.43 9.03 41.04
CA GLY A 81 -16.48 9.96 41.42
C GLY A 81 -16.86 9.84 42.89
N GLU A 82 -15.89 9.71 43.79
CA GLU A 82 -16.15 9.71 45.23
C GLU A 82 -15.34 10.82 45.93
N HIS A 83 -16.07 11.88 46.29
CA HIS A 83 -15.86 12.75 47.45
C HIS A 83 -14.56 13.58 47.56
N VAL A 84 -14.69 14.90 47.37
CA VAL A 84 -14.56 15.98 48.40
C VAL A 84 -14.93 17.33 47.72
N SER A 85 -16.11 17.87 48.00
CA SER A 85 -16.36 19.00 48.94
C SER A 85 -15.86 20.37 48.47
N ASP A 86 -16.84 21.28 48.37
CA ASP A 86 -16.79 22.72 48.66
C ASP A 86 -15.65 23.56 48.06
N LEU A 87 -16.01 24.57 47.26
CA LEU A 87 -16.22 25.94 47.75
C LEU A 87 -16.35 26.90 46.55
N ALA A 88 -17.49 27.59 46.45
CA ALA A 88 -17.65 28.73 45.54
C ALA A 88 -16.67 29.87 45.92
N PRO A 89 -16.39 30.81 45.01
CA PRO A 89 -17.18 32.04 45.13
C PRO A 89 -17.56 32.70 43.81
N SER A 90 -18.70 33.39 43.89
CA SER A 90 -19.17 34.41 42.96
C SER A 90 -18.18 35.56 42.84
N ARG A 91 -18.00 36.05 41.60
CA ARG A 91 -18.02 37.47 41.28
C ARG A 91 -18.28 37.69 39.80
#